data_AF-A0A1V9W0Z1-F1
#
_entry.id   AF-A0A1V9W0Z1-F1
#
_cell.length_a   1.000
_cell.length_b   1.000
_cell.length_c   1.000
_cell.angle_alpha   90.00
_cell.angle_beta   90.00
_cell.angle_gamma   90.00
#
_symmetry.space_group_name_H-M   'P 1'
#
loop_
_entity.id
_entity.type
_entity.pdbx_description
1 polymer ?
#
loop_
_entity_poly.entity_id
_entity_poly.type
_entity_poly.pdbx_seq_one_letter_code
_entity_poly.pdbx_strand_id
1 'polypeptide(L)'
;MLKNKQMLNICSVCICICICICIYMMSLLTIPINTSAETVTPNQQCHSTNPLDFHSKCKPEATAWGNELFNLWNKLTPQVEKDAIRSYSSMGAGMVNSFLRNDYFDVLDQEKVEKSIKQIDRAFSRVRLHDDMIVYRRVSESAFGLPENSLVKLDLQEDDPVNSTSKINMESFEFFKNRFQGKYKKDPAYMSTSIVKDAAEAFSERPILMKIHVPKGVPAIYVDPLSSFPGEMELLLPRNRTYKVTNISPVIEKDKEYIMVDVEILDISPNYRNKRAADIIYEDSLPSLSK
;
A
#
# COMPACT_ATOMS: atom_id res chain seq x y z
N MET A 1 -20.06 65.67 17.75
CA MET A 1 -20.42 66.19 19.09
C MET A 1 -21.93 66.34 19.19
N LEU A 2 -22.47 66.03 20.36
CA LEU A 2 -23.87 65.80 20.71
C LEU A 2 -24.79 67.05 20.65
N LYS A 3 -26.06 66.81 20.27
CA LYS A 3 -27.36 67.24 20.86
C LYS A 3 -28.33 67.82 19.81
N ASN A 4 -29.53 67.30 19.54
CA ASN A 4 -30.72 66.88 20.34
C ASN A 4 -31.82 67.97 20.28
N LYS A 5 -33.02 67.66 19.72
CA LYS A 5 -34.36 67.80 20.39
C LYS A 5 -35.59 67.75 19.45
N GLN A 6 -36.62 67.03 19.98
CA GLN A 6 -38.10 67.21 20.00
C GLN A 6 -38.91 67.27 18.68
N MET A 7 -39.89 66.40 18.39
CA MET A 7 -41.23 66.06 18.99
C MET A 7 -42.35 67.09 18.76
N LEU A 8 -43.40 66.71 17.99
CA LEU A 8 -44.81 66.86 18.39
C LEU A 8 -45.79 66.05 17.49
N ASN A 9 -46.98 65.83 18.03
CA ASN A 9 -48.01 64.82 17.78
C ASN A 9 -49.24 65.40 17.02
N ILE A 10 -50.24 64.57 16.64
CA ILE A 10 -51.72 64.80 16.76
C ILE A 10 -52.54 63.73 15.98
N CYS A 11 -53.62 63.24 16.62
CA CYS A 11 -54.64 62.27 16.21
C CYS A 11 -55.83 62.87 15.43
N SER A 12 -56.69 62.04 14.79
CA SER A 12 -58.05 61.69 15.27
C SER A 12 -59.01 61.11 14.19
N VAL A 13 -60.05 60.40 14.68
CA VAL A 13 -61.43 60.16 14.14
C VAL A 13 -61.83 58.69 13.79
N CYS A 14 -62.90 58.24 14.46
CA CYS A 14 -63.66 56.97 14.33
C CYS A 14 -64.80 57.03 13.30
N ILE A 15 -65.35 55.87 12.88
CA ILE A 15 -66.80 55.55 12.74
C ILE A 15 -66.98 54.04 12.44
N CYS A 16 -67.94 53.40 13.13
CA CYS A 16 -68.39 52.01 12.95
C CYS A 16 -69.48 51.87 11.86
N ILE A 17 -69.45 50.80 11.06
CA ILE A 17 -70.64 50.22 10.38
C ILE A 17 -70.51 48.69 10.36
N CYS A 18 -71.55 48.01 10.88
CA CYS A 18 -71.80 46.56 10.75
C CYS A 18 -72.17 46.17 9.31
N ILE A 19 -71.74 45.00 8.83
CA ILE A 19 -72.49 44.09 7.94
C ILE A 19 -71.84 42.69 7.98
N CYS A 20 -72.69 41.68 8.06
CA CYS A 20 -72.38 40.25 8.09
C CYS A 20 -71.90 39.69 6.73
N ILE A 21 -71.45 38.42 6.78
CA ILE A 21 -71.44 37.38 5.71
C ILE A 21 -70.05 37.04 5.13
N CYS A 22 -69.54 35.93 5.67
CA CYS A 22 -69.03 34.73 4.99
C CYS A 22 -67.70 34.72 4.19
N ILE A 23 -66.87 33.76 4.64
CA ILE A 23 -65.95 32.88 3.90
C ILE A 23 -64.62 33.50 3.43
N TYR A 24 -63.53 33.07 4.07
CA TYR A 24 -62.32 32.58 3.39
C TYR A 24 -61.50 31.72 4.36
N MET A 25 -61.60 30.39 4.23
CA MET A 25 -60.61 29.45 4.79
C MET A 25 -59.37 29.53 3.89
N MET A 26 -58.30 30.16 4.38
CA MET A 26 -56.99 30.11 3.74
C MET A 26 -56.42 28.69 3.90
N SER A 27 -56.43 27.92 2.82
CA SER A 27 -55.65 26.69 2.72
C SER A 27 -54.16 27.05 2.65
N LEU A 28 -53.41 26.76 3.71
CA LEU A 28 -51.96 26.76 3.67
C LEU A 28 -51.50 25.58 2.82
N LEU A 29 -51.15 25.85 1.56
CA LEU A 29 -50.34 24.93 0.74
C LEU A 29 -48.93 24.94 1.32
N THR A 30 -48.61 23.96 2.16
CA THR A 30 -47.22 23.65 2.50
C THR A 30 -46.57 23.03 1.26
N ILE A 31 -45.66 23.78 0.63
CA ILE A 31 -44.76 23.25 -0.39
C ILE A 31 -43.85 22.22 0.31
N PRO A 32 -43.82 20.95 -0.09
CA PRO A 32 -42.78 20.04 0.39
C PRO A 32 -41.47 20.51 -0.25
N ILE A 33 -40.56 20.99 0.60
CA ILE A 33 -39.15 21.13 0.23
C ILE A 33 -38.67 19.69 0.04
N ASN A 34 -38.56 19.25 -1.22
CA ASN A 34 -37.78 18.07 -1.56
C ASN A 34 -36.32 18.39 -1.27
N THR A 35 -35.91 18.26 -0.01
CA THR A 35 -34.52 18.00 0.30
C THR A 35 -34.25 16.61 -0.24
N SER A 36 -33.67 16.53 -1.43
CA SER A 36 -32.96 15.33 -1.84
C SER A 36 -31.83 15.15 -0.83
N ALA A 37 -32.12 14.39 0.24
CA ALA A 37 -31.07 13.72 0.96
C ALA A 37 -30.33 12.92 -0.09
N GLU A 38 -29.12 13.38 -0.45
CA GLU A 38 -28.15 12.51 -1.10
C GLU A 38 -28.08 11.28 -0.21
N THR A 39 -28.64 10.20 -0.75
CA THR A 39 -28.46 8.88 -0.18
C THR A 39 -26.97 8.64 -0.27
N VAL A 40 -26.29 8.81 0.87
CA VAL A 40 -24.94 8.30 1.08
C VAL A 40 -25.04 6.82 0.71
N THR A 41 -24.52 6.50 -0.47
CA THR A 41 -24.42 5.13 -0.92
C THR A 41 -23.64 4.39 0.16
N PRO A 42 -24.06 3.19 0.57
CA PRO A 42 -23.30 2.42 1.55
C PRO A 42 -21.88 2.31 0.99
N ASN A 43 -20.88 2.80 1.75
CA ASN A 43 -19.46 2.73 1.41
C ASN A 43 -19.18 1.34 0.84
N GLN A 44 -19.09 1.23 -0.48
CA GLN A 44 -18.79 -0.04 -1.11
C GLN A 44 -17.32 -0.27 -0.84
N GLN A 45 -17.05 -1.04 0.22
CA GLN A 45 -15.72 -1.41 0.69
C GLN A 45 -14.88 -1.79 -0.53
N CYS A 46 -13.89 -0.95 -0.86
CA CYS A 46 -13.23 -1.07 -2.15
C CYS A 46 -12.09 -2.11 -2.11
N HIS A 47 -11.81 -2.65 -0.92
CA HIS A 47 -10.83 -3.69 -0.60
C HIS A 47 -11.50 -5.03 -0.25
N SER A 48 -10.77 -6.12 -0.44
CA SER A 48 -11.15 -7.43 0.11
C SER A 48 -10.68 -7.53 1.56
N THR A 49 -11.37 -8.30 2.41
CA THR A 49 -11.04 -8.43 3.85
C THR A 49 -10.40 -9.75 4.25
N ASN A 50 -10.48 -10.78 3.42
CA ASN A 50 -9.90 -12.11 3.70
C ASN A 50 -9.36 -12.76 2.41
N PRO A 51 -8.08 -12.55 2.07
CA PRO A 51 -7.11 -11.68 2.75
C PRO A 51 -7.44 -10.20 2.56
N LEU A 52 -6.89 -9.35 3.44
CA LEU A 52 -6.92 -7.90 3.28
C LEU A 52 -6.16 -7.51 2.01
N ASP A 53 -6.84 -6.95 1.01
CA ASP A 53 -6.24 -6.60 -0.29
C ASP A 53 -6.78 -5.24 -0.76
N PHE A 54 -5.92 -4.20 -0.71
CA PHE A 54 -6.26 -2.85 -1.13
C PHE A 54 -5.97 -2.66 -2.63
N HIS A 55 -7.02 -2.44 -3.40
CA HIS A 55 -6.91 -2.12 -4.82
C HIS A 55 -6.48 -0.65 -5.00
N SER A 56 -5.98 -0.26 -6.18
CA SER A 56 -5.45 1.10 -6.43
C SER A 56 -6.45 2.23 -6.18
N LYS A 57 -7.76 1.98 -6.29
CA LYS A 57 -8.82 2.94 -5.93
C LYS A 57 -8.99 3.16 -4.42
N CYS A 58 -8.37 2.33 -3.59
CA CYS A 58 -8.51 2.30 -2.13
C CYS A 58 -7.38 3.01 -1.40
N LYS A 59 -6.60 3.84 -2.08
CA LYS A 59 -5.51 4.61 -1.46
C LYS A 59 -5.94 5.31 -0.16
N PRO A 60 -7.13 5.98 -0.07
CA PRO A 60 -7.56 6.59 1.19
C PRO A 60 -7.75 5.58 2.34
N GLU A 61 -8.39 4.45 2.07
CA GLU A 61 -8.65 3.38 3.07
C GLU A 61 -7.35 2.69 3.49
N ALA A 62 -6.47 2.41 2.53
CA ALA A 62 -5.15 1.83 2.77
C ALA A 62 -4.27 2.76 3.63
N THR A 63 -4.28 4.07 3.34
CA THR A 63 -3.58 5.07 4.15
C THR A 63 -4.12 5.10 5.58
N ALA A 64 -5.44 5.05 5.76
CA ALA A 64 -6.04 5.02 7.10
C ALA A 64 -5.61 3.77 7.88
N TRP A 65 -5.69 2.59 7.26
CA TRP A 65 -5.25 1.33 7.83
C TRP A 65 -3.75 1.34 8.20
N GLY A 66 -2.90 1.78 7.26
CA GLY A 66 -1.46 1.86 7.47
C GLY A 66 -1.09 2.82 8.61
N ASN A 67 -1.77 3.97 8.69
CA ASN A 67 -1.57 4.94 9.77
C ASN A 67 -2.00 4.38 11.13
N GLU A 68 -3.04 3.56 11.21
CA GLU A 68 -3.41 2.88 12.46
C GLU A 68 -2.29 1.94 12.93
N LEU A 69 -1.76 1.10 12.03
CA LEU A 69 -0.64 0.21 12.31
C LEU A 69 0.61 0.98 12.74
N PHE A 70 0.95 2.04 12.00
CA PHE A 70 2.09 2.91 12.30
C PHE A 70 1.94 3.62 13.63
N ASN A 71 0.76 4.15 13.97
CA ASN A 71 0.54 4.87 15.23
C ASN A 71 0.76 3.97 16.44
N LEU A 72 0.26 2.73 16.38
CA LEU A 72 0.53 1.73 17.41
C LEU A 72 2.04 1.42 17.51
N TRP A 73 2.68 1.16 16.37
CA TRP A 73 4.12 0.89 16.32
C TRP A 73 4.94 2.07 16.87
N ASN A 74 4.63 3.30 16.46
CA ASN A 74 5.31 4.53 16.86
C ASN A 74 5.19 4.77 18.38
N LYS A 75 4.05 4.44 18.98
CA LYS A 75 3.84 4.54 20.44
C LYS A 75 4.70 3.55 21.22
N LEU A 76 4.90 2.33 20.69
CA LEU A 76 5.61 1.24 21.36
C LEU A 76 7.12 1.22 21.10
N THR A 77 7.59 1.98 20.11
CA THR A 77 8.97 1.92 19.63
C THR A 77 9.83 3.03 20.25
N PRO A 78 11.01 2.73 20.82
CA PRO A 78 11.99 3.74 21.23
C PRO A 78 12.55 4.56 20.06
N GLN A 79 12.93 5.82 20.30
CA GLN A 79 13.41 6.72 19.23
C GLN A 79 14.60 6.14 18.43
N VAL A 80 15.56 5.49 19.10
CA VAL A 80 16.72 4.86 18.44
C VAL A 80 16.34 3.77 17.42
N GLU A 81 15.25 3.03 17.67
CA GLU A 81 14.74 2.03 16.74
C GLU A 81 14.01 2.71 15.57
N LYS A 82 13.27 3.81 15.82
CA LYS A 82 12.65 4.62 14.77
C LYS A 82 13.66 5.24 13.82
N ASP A 83 14.75 5.77 14.37
CA ASP A 83 15.82 6.39 13.59
C ASP A 83 16.50 5.35 12.69
N ALA A 84 16.66 4.12 13.17
CA ALA A 84 17.20 3.02 12.37
C ALA A 84 16.27 2.64 11.20
N ILE A 85 14.95 2.58 11.43
CA ILE A 85 13.97 2.33 10.35
C ILE A 85 13.95 3.47 9.33
N ARG A 86 14.02 4.73 9.78
CA ARG A 86 14.09 5.90 8.89
C ARG A 86 15.36 5.91 8.04
N SER A 87 16.49 5.57 8.65
CA SER A 87 17.76 5.43 7.92
C SER A 87 17.69 4.29 6.92
N TYR A 88 17.07 3.16 7.29
CA TYR A 88 16.88 2.03 6.38
C TYR A 88 15.98 2.40 5.20
N SER A 89 14.85 3.09 5.40
CA SER A 89 13.92 3.42 4.30
C SER A 89 14.47 4.44 3.28
N SER A 90 15.64 5.01 3.57
CA SER A 90 16.38 5.95 2.72
C SER A 90 17.65 5.32 2.15
N MET A 91 18.83 5.90 2.42
CA MET A 91 20.11 5.45 1.87
C MET A 91 20.64 4.17 2.55
N GLY A 92 20.10 3.80 3.72
CA GLY A 92 20.59 2.68 4.52
C GLY A 92 20.22 1.31 3.98
N ALA A 93 19.13 1.18 3.21
CA ALA A 93 18.65 -0.11 2.71
C ALA A 93 19.73 -0.88 1.92
N GLY A 94 20.37 -0.22 0.95
CA GLY A 94 21.37 -0.88 0.10
C GLY A 94 22.54 -1.43 0.89
N MET A 95 23.06 -0.66 1.84
CA MET A 95 24.17 -1.06 2.71
C MET A 95 23.79 -2.26 3.60
N VAL A 96 22.64 -2.16 4.29
CA VAL A 96 22.16 -3.19 5.20
C VAL A 96 21.85 -4.49 4.46
N ASN A 97 21.15 -4.41 3.33
CA ASN A 97 20.75 -5.59 2.58
C ASN A 97 21.93 -6.24 1.84
N SER A 98 22.90 -5.44 1.40
CA SER A 98 24.15 -5.97 0.85
C SER A 98 24.94 -6.72 1.93
N PHE A 99 25.08 -6.14 3.12
CA PHE A 99 25.73 -6.81 4.25
C PHE A 99 25.05 -8.14 4.63
N LEU A 100 23.71 -8.17 4.62
CA LEU A 100 22.95 -9.37 4.96
C LEU A 100 23.06 -10.50 3.91
N ARG A 101 23.52 -10.20 2.69
CA ARG A 101 23.57 -11.16 1.56
C ARG A 101 24.99 -11.56 1.17
N ASN A 102 26.00 -10.80 1.55
CA ASN A 102 27.38 -11.02 1.14
C ASN A 102 28.24 -11.49 2.31
N ASP A 103 29.18 -12.38 2.01
CA ASP A 103 30.16 -12.88 2.99
C ASP A 103 31.33 -11.91 3.21
N TYR A 104 31.44 -10.85 2.41
CA TYR A 104 32.51 -9.84 2.49
C TYR A 104 31.95 -8.44 2.68
N PHE A 105 32.46 -7.73 3.69
CA PHE A 105 32.14 -6.34 3.97
C PHE A 105 33.33 -5.64 4.64
N ASP A 106 33.46 -4.33 4.46
CA ASP A 106 34.51 -3.56 5.14
C ASP A 106 34.29 -3.59 6.66
N VAL A 107 35.36 -3.88 7.42
CA VAL A 107 35.33 -4.01 8.88
C VAL A 107 34.86 -2.71 9.56
N LEU A 108 35.20 -1.54 9.02
CA LEU A 108 34.80 -0.25 9.60
C LEU A 108 33.30 0.01 9.43
N ASP A 109 32.71 -0.46 8.33
CA ASP A 109 31.27 -0.34 8.11
C ASP A 109 30.48 -1.43 8.84
N GLN A 110 31.09 -2.59 9.08
CA GLN A 110 30.45 -3.75 9.71
C GLN A 110 29.85 -3.41 11.09
N GLU A 111 30.59 -2.80 12.02
CA GLU A 111 30.07 -2.52 13.36
C GLU A 111 28.82 -1.62 13.32
N LYS A 112 28.87 -0.59 12.47
CA LYS A 112 27.75 0.35 12.28
C LYS A 112 26.54 -0.34 11.68
N VAL A 113 26.74 -1.18 10.65
CA VAL A 113 25.66 -1.92 9.99
C VAL A 113 25.05 -2.96 10.93
N GLU A 114 25.85 -3.71 11.67
CA GLU A 114 25.36 -4.66 12.68
C GLU A 114 24.56 -3.97 13.77
N LYS A 115 25.02 -2.80 14.25
CA LYS A 115 24.27 -2.00 15.22
C LYS A 115 22.93 -1.56 14.64
N SER A 116 22.90 -1.12 13.38
CA SER A 116 21.66 -0.76 12.68
C SER A 116 20.70 -1.96 12.59
N ILE A 117 21.19 -3.12 12.14
CA ILE A 117 20.42 -4.38 12.05
C ILE A 117 19.81 -4.73 13.40
N LYS A 118 20.58 -4.65 14.50
CA LYS A 118 20.06 -4.93 15.85
C LYS A 118 18.90 -4.00 16.25
N GLN A 119 18.93 -2.72 15.87
CA GLN A 119 17.85 -1.79 16.16
C GLN A 119 16.63 -2.06 15.27
N ILE A 120 16.84 -2.35 13.98
CA ILE A 120 15.76 -2.69 13.04
C ILE A 120 15.05 -3.99 13.50
N ASP A 121 15.80 -5.04 13.83
CA ASP A 121 15.27 -6.31 14.34
C ASP A 121 14.42 -6.11 15.61
N ARG A 122 14.85 -5.21 16.51
CA ARG A 122 14.07 -4.85 17.72
C ARG A 122 12.79 -4.09 17.39
N ALA A 123 12.83 -3.20 16.40
CA ALA A 123 11.65 -2.47 15.92
C ALA A 123 10.56 -3.41 15.40
N PHE A 124 10.91 -4.59 14.86
CA PHE A 124 9.93 -5.60 14.46
C PHE A 124 9.26 -6.34 15.63
N SER A 125 9.76 -6.21 16.87
CA SER A 125 9.13 -6.89 18.02
C SER A 125 7.81 -6.25 18.49
N ARG A 126 7.43 -5.10 17.92
CA ARG A 126 6.43 -4.19 18.49
C ARG A 126 5.01 -4.46 18.02
N VAL A 127 4.84 -4.74 16.74
CA VAL A 127 3.53 -4.89 16.09
C VAL A 127 3.55 -6.06 15.12
N ARG A 128 2.41 -6.72 14.99
CA ARG A 128 2.17 -7.85 14.08
C ARG A 128 0.89 -7.59 13.31
N LEU A 129 0.80 -8.16 12.10
CA LEU A 129 -0.42 -8.14 11.32
C LEU A 129 -1.53 -8.88 12.07
N HIS A 130 -2.72 -8.27 12.13
CA HIS A 130 -3.90 -8.86 12.74
C HIS A 130 -4.57 -9.87 11.79
N ASP A 131 -4.62 -9.54 10.51
CA ASP A 131 -5.27 -10.31 9.46
C ASP A 131 -4.25 -10.76 8.40
N ASP A 132 -4.63 -11.76 7.62
CA ASP A 132 -3.90 -12.12 6.41
C ASP A 132 -4.00 -10.96 5.41
N MET A 133 -2.94 -10.70 4.65
CA MET A 133 -2.87 -9.51 3.81
C MET A 133 -2.12 -9.76 2.52
N ILE A 134 -2.53 -9.06 1.46
CA ILE A 134 -1.80 -8.95 0.20
C ILE A 134 -0.95 -7.68 0.20
N VAL A 135 0.31 -7.83 -0.18
CA VAL A 135 1.21 -6.73 -0.52
C VAL A 135 1.82 -6.93 -1.90
N TYR A 136 2.33 -5.85 -2.46
CA TYR A 136 2.75 -5.78 -3.86
C TYR A 136 4.19 -5.31 -3.99
N ARG A 137 4.89 -5.84 -4.99
CA ARG A 137 6.22 -5.33 -5.39
C ARG A 137 6.45 -5.50 -6.88
N ARG A 138 6.88 -4.43 -7.54
CA ARG A 138 7.29 -4.42 -8.95
C ARG A 138 8.77 -4.74 -9.12
N VAL A 139 9.11 -5.67 -10.00
CA VAL A 139 10.50 -6.04 -10.33
C VAL A 139 10.70 -6.15 -11.84
N SER A 140 11.93 -5.92 -12.30
CA SER A 140 12.36 -6.11 -13.68
C SER A 140 12.74 -7.56 -13.95
N GLU A 141 12.89 -7.93 -15.22
CA GLU A 141 13.38 -9.24 -15.64
C GLU A 141 14.77 -9.55 -15.07
N SER A 142 15.62 -8.53 -14.92
CA SER A 142 16.95 -8.66 -14.35
C SER A 142 16.94 -9.17 -12.91
N ALA A 143 15.86 -8.95 -12.15
CA ALA A 143 15.71 -9.50 -10.80
C ALA A 143 15.59 -11.04 -10.79
N PHE A 144 15.22 -11.64 -11.93
CA PHE A 144 15.18 -13.09 -12.18
C PHE A 144 16.38 -13.57 -13.02
N GLY A 145 17.40 -12.72 -13.20
CA GLY A 145 18.57 -13.03 -14.03
C GLY A 145 18.28 -13.08 -15.53
N LEU A 146 17.22 -12.42 -15.98
CA LEU A 146 16.83 -12.37 -17.39
C LEU A 146 17.20 -11.03 -18.02
N PRO A 147 17.49 -10.98 -19.34
CA PRO A 147 17.70 -9.72 -20.06
C PRO A 147 16.45 -8.84 -20.02
N GLU A 148 16.64 -7.52 -20.02
CA GLU A 148 15.54 -6.55 -20.13
C GLU A 148 14.75 -6.78 -21.43
N ASN A 149 13.43 -6.53 -21.37
CA ASN A 149 12.49 -6.71 -22.49
C ASN A 149 12.40 -8.15 -23.04
N SER A 150 12.92 -9.15 -22.31
CA SER A 150 12.87 -10.55 -22.74
C SER A 150 11.52 -11.23 -22.46
N LEU A 151 10.82 -10.79 -21.41
CA LEU A 151 9.52 -11.32 -21.01
C LEU A 151 8.38 -10.45 -21.50
N VAL A 152 8.49 -9.14 -21.30
CA VAL A 152 7.50 -8.16 -21.73
C VAL A 152 8.23 -7.12 -22.54
N LYS A 153 7.87 -7.00 -23.82
CA LYS A 153 8.43 -5.99 -24.68
C LYS A 153 7.62 -4.71 -24.51
N LEU A 154 8.32 -3.61 -24.26
CA LEU A 154 7.77 -2.29 -24.51
C LEU A 154 7.73 -2.10 -26.03
N ASP A 155 6.53 -2.04 -26.59
CA ASP A 155 6.30 -1.59 -27.95
C ASP A 155 6.24 -0.07 -27.93
N LEU A 156 7.42 0.55 -27.96
CA LEU A 156 7.56 2.00 -28.02
C LEU A 156 7.26 2.45 -29.45
N GLN A 157 6.08 3.02 -29.66
CA GLN A 157 5.80 3.74 -30.91
C GLN A 157 6.54 5.07 -30.86
N GLU A 158 7.67 5.18 -31.55
CA GLU A 158 8.52 6.39 -31.58
C GLU A 158 7.74 7.63 -32.08
N ASP A 159 6.75 7.41 -32.93
CA ASP A 159 5.85 8.40 -33.52
C ASP A 159 4.58 8.67 -32.69
N ASP A 160 4.27 7.79 -31.73
CA ASP A 160 3.13 7.95 -30.81
C ASP A 160 3.46 7.40 -29.41
N PRO A 161 4.29 8.13 -28.63
CA PRO A 161 4.69 7.68 -27.30
C PRO A 161 3.52 7.52 -26.33
N VAL A 162 2.35 8.11 -26.63
CA VAL A 162 1.13 8.02 -25.82
C VAL A 162 0.44 6.65 -26.00
N ASN A 163 0.63 5.99 -27.15
CA ASN A 163 0.07 4.67 -27.46
C ASN A 163 1.12 3.55 -27.41
N SER A 164 2.20 3.73 -26.64
CA SER A 164 3.15 2.65 -26.38
C SER A 164 2.46 1.55 -25.57
N THR A 165 2.50 0.31 -26.07
CA THR A 165 1.86 -0.84 -25.40
C THR A 165 2.93 -1.78 -24.85
N SER A 166 2.60 -2.53 -23.80
CA SER A 166 3.47 -3.64 -23.37
C SER A 166 2.88 -4.95 -23.86
N LYS A 167 3.73 -5.84 -24.37
CA LYS A 167 3.32 -7.13 -24.92
C LYS A 167 4.15 -8.28 -24.38
N ILE A 168 3.49 -9.30 -23.86
CA ILE A 168 4.13 -10.50 -23.33
C ILE A 168 4.65 -11.35 -24.49
N ASN A 169 5.90 -11.78 -24.40
CA ASN A 169 6.41 -12.87 -25.21
C ASN A 169 5.95 -14.21 -24.59
N MET A 170 4.98 -14.86 -25.24
CA MET A 170 4.36 -16.06 -24.69
C MET A 170 5.32 -17.26 -24.58
N GLU A 171 6.30 -17.38 -25.50
CA GLU A 171 7.32 -18.43 -25.40
C GLU A 171 8.24 -18.19 -24.21
N SER A 172 8.74 -16.96 -24.04
CA SER A 172 9.53 -16.58 -22.88
C SER A 172 8.75 -16.73 -21.57
N PHE A 173 7.45 -16.41 -21.59
CA PHE A 173 6.56 -16.59 -20.45
C PHE A 173 6.44 -18.05 -20.02
N GLU A 174 6.23 -18.98 -20.96
CA GLU A 174 6.14 -20.40 -20.63
C GLU A 174 7.47 -20.94 -20.05
N PHE A 175 8.61 -20.50 -20.59
CA PHE A 175 9.92 -20.82 -20.02
C PHE A 175 10.06 -20.26 -18.59
N PHE A 176 9.70 -19.00 -18.38
CA PHE A 176 9.74 -18.33 -17.09
C PHE A 176 8.88 -19.04 -16.06
N LYS A 177 7.64 -19.37 -16.43
CA LYS A 177 6.69 -20.11 -15.59
C LYS A 177 7.26 -21.48 -15.19
N ASN A 178 7.74 -22.25 -16.16
CA ASN A 178 8.32 -23.58 -15.91
C ASN A 178 9.57 -23.52 -15.03
N ARG A 179 10.36 -22.45 -15.15
CA ARG A 179 11.59 -22.27 -14.37
C ARG A 179 11.30 -21.91 -12.91
N PHE A 180 10.38 -20.99 -12.66
CA PHE A 180 10.23 -20.32 -11.35
C PHE A 180 8.99 -20.72 -10.55
N GLN A 181 7.94 -21.26 -11.18
CA GLN A 181 6.74 -21.66 -10.45
C GLN A 181 7.05 -22.82 -9.49
N GLY A 182 6.51 -22.76 -8.27
CA GLY A 182 6.73 -23.76 -7.24
C GLY A 182 8.10 -23.69 -6.56
N LYS A 183 8.97 -22.76 -6.96
CA LYS A 183 10.29 -22.55 -6.34
C LYS A 183 10.19 -21.75 -5.05
N TYR A 184 11.21 -21.91 -4.22
CA TYR A 184 11.31 -21.31 -2.89
C TYR A 184 12.54 -20.40 -2.82
N LYS A 185 12.43 -19.25 -2.16
CA LYS A 185 13.59 -18.40 -1.84
C LYS A 185 13.63 -18.17 -0.34
N LYS A 186 14.83 -18.27 0.23
CA LYS A 186 15.13 -17.70 1.54
C LYS A 186 15.95 -16.43 1.34
N ASP A 187 15.41 -15.29 1.75
CA ASP A 187 16.11 -14.00 1.67
C ASP A 187 16.60 -13.61 3.07
N PRO A 188 17.93 -13.48 3.27
CA PRO A 188 18.50 -13.08 4.56
C PRO A 188 18.29 -11.59 4.87
N ALA A 189 17.83 -10.79 3.91
CA ALA A 189 17.57 -9.36 4.05
C ALA A 189 16.09 -9.04 4.28
N TYR A 190 15.80 -7.77 4.61
CA TYR A 190 14.44 -7.28 4.82
C TYR A 190 13.68 -7.12 3.49
N MET A 191 12.35 -7.26 3.50
CA MET A 191 11.54 -7.13 2.28
C MET A 191 10.74 -5.82 2.29
N SER A 192 10.82 -5.07 1.21
CA SER A 192 10.14 -3.78 0.99
C SER A 192 9.01 -3.98 -0.01
N THR A 193 7.78 -3.75 0.44
CA THR A 193 6.54 -4.01 -0.30
C THR A 193 5.57 -2.86 -0.13
N SER A 194 4.58 -2.73 -1.00
CA SER A 194 3.51 -1.74 -0.89
C SER A 194 2.18 -2.41 -0.56
N ILE A 195 1.38 -1.79 0.31
CA ILE A 195 0.05 -2.32 0.68
C ILE A 195 -1.00 -2.11 -0.42
N VAL A 196 -0.69 -1.29 -1.42
CA VAL A 196 -1.52 -1.03 -2.61
C VAL A 196 -0.72 -1.34 -3.87
N LYS A 197 -1.36 -1.98 -4.85
CA LYS A 197 -0.78 -2.19 -6.18
C LYS A 197 -0.41 -0.84 -6.83
N ASP A 198 0.83 -0.77 -7.31
CA ASP A 198 1.40 0.39 -8.02
C ASP A 198 1.29 1.69 -7.20
N ALA A 199 1.51 1.61 -5.88
CA ALA A 199 1.58 2.78 -5.01
C ALA A 199 2.77 3.70 -5.35
N ALA A 200 3.94 3.11 -5.58
CA ALA A 200 5.16 3.80 -5.94
C ALA A 200 5.28 3.95 -7.48
N GLU A 201 4.92 5.14 -7.98
CA GLU A 201 4.88 5.45 -9.41
C GLU A 201 6.22 5.18 -10.13
N ALA A 202 7.34 5.41 -9.47
CA ALA A 202 8.67 5.17 -10.04
C ALA A 202 8.94 3.71 -10.45
N PHE A 203 8.13 2.76 -9.98
CA PHE A 203 8.27 1.34 -10.26
C PHE A 203 7.07 0.72 -10.98
N SER A 204 6.00 1.48 -11.22
CA SER A 204 4.73 0.98 -11.79
C SER A 204 4.94 0.35 -13.17
N GLU A 205 5.93 0.81 -13.94
CA GLU A 205 6.25 0.32 -15.29
C GLU A 205 7.08 -0.95 -15.36
N ARG A 206 7.53 -1.51 -14.22
CA ARG A 206 8.27 -2.77 -14.28
C ARG A 206 7.35 -3.94 -14.66
N PRO A 207 7.82 -4.88 -15.50
CA PRO A 207 6.95 -5.85 -16.17
C PRO A 207 6.50 -7.03 -15.31
N ILE A 208 7.06 -7.20 -14.11
CA ILE A 208 6.69 -8.28 -13.21
C ILE A 208 6.12 -7.69 -11.92
N LEU A 209 4.89 -8.08 -11.58
CA LEU A 209 4.24 -7.73 -10.33
C LEU A 209 4.21 -8.95 -9.41
N MET A 210 4.91 -8.85 -8.28
CA MET A 210 4.86 -9.81 -7.20
C MET A 210 3.62 -9.50 -6.35
N LYS A 211 2.64 -10.41 -6.33
CA LYS A 211 1.46 -10.37 -5.45
C LYS A 211 1.71 -11.30 -4.27
N ILE A 212 1.99 -10.74 -3.10
CA ILE A 212 2.57 -11.45 -1.97
C ILE A 212 1.51 -11.60 -0.87
N HIS A 213 1.12 -12.83 -0.57
CA HIS A 213 0.33 -13.18 0.59
C HIS A 213 1.20 -13.24 1.84
N VAL A 214 0.90 -12.36 2.79
CA VAL A 214 1.53 -12.27 4.10
C VAL A 214 0.53 -12.73 5.15
N PRO A 215 0.79 -13.86 5.84
CA PRO A 215 -0.14 -14.38 6.82
C PRO A 215 -0.17 -13.52 8.08
N LYS A 216 -1.31 -13.58 8.78
CA LYS A 216 -1.51 -12.95 10.08
C LYS A 216 -0.43 -13.37 11.09
N GLY A 217 -0.16 -12.47 12.02
CA GLY A 217 0.86 -12.67 13.06
C GLY A 217 2.29 -12.42 12.58
N VAL A 218 2.54 -12.22 11.28
CA VAL A 218 3.84 -11.76 10.78
C VAL A 218 4.11 -10.34 11.31
N PRO A 219 5.28 -10.08 11.93
CA PRO A 219 5.70 -8.73 12.24
C PRO A 219 5.82 -7.91 10.97
N ALA A 220 5.33 -6.67 11.01
CA ALA A 220 5.42 -5.75 9.89
C ALA A 220 5.48 -4.32 10.42
N ILE A 221 6.08 -3.42 9.65
CA ILE A 221 6.14 -1.99 9.97
C ILE A 221 5.64 -1.22 8.75
N TYR A 222 4.55 -0.47 8.92
CA TYR A 222 4.14 0.50 7.91
C TYR A 222 5.03 1.74 8.05
N VAL A 223 5.91 1.97 7.08
CA VAL A 223 6.98 2.98 7.21
C VAL A 223 6.65 4.28 6.49
N ASP A 224 5.59 4.34 5.69
CA ASP A 224 5.24 5.52 4.88
C ASP A 224 5.26 6.85 5.67
N PRO A 225 4.69 6.97 6.89
CA PRO A 225 4.66 8.23 7.62
C PRO A 225 6.02 8.70 8.17
N LEU A 226 7.00 7.79 8.28
CA LEU A 226 8.36 8.10 8.76
C LEU A 226 9.39 8.13 7.63
N SER A 227 9.03 7.62 6.45
CA SER A 227 9.94 7.41 5.34
C SER A 227 10.46 8.72 4.75
N SER A 228 11.69 8.70 4.23
CA SER A 228 12.21 9.78 3.39
C SER A 228 11.57 9.82 2.00
N PHE A 229 10.84 8.77 1.63
CA PHE A 229 10.07 8.66 0.38
C PHE A 229 8.60 8.38 0.71
N PRO A 230 7.83 9.37 1.16
CA PRO A 230 6.41 9.19 1.47
C PRO A 230 5.59 8.95 0.19
N GLY A 231 4.49 8.22 0.31
CA GLY A 231 3.58 7.89 -0.79
C GLY A 231 3.81 6.52 -1.42
N GLU A 232 4.87 5.80 -1.04
CA GLU A 232 5.12 4.41 -1.46
C GLU A 232 4.18 3.40 -0.78
N MET A 233 3.50 3.83 0.28
CA MET A 233 2.62 3.00 1.12
C MET A 233 3.34 1.73 1.59
N GLU A 234 4.62 1.91 1.97
CA GLU A 234 5.55 0.81 2.21
C GLU A 234 5.22 0.07 3.50
N LEU A 235 5.02 -1.24 3.38
CA LEU A 235 5.03 -2.20 4.48
C LEU A 235 6.34 -2.99 4.42
N LEU A 236 7.18 -2.77 5.43
CA LEU A 236 8.44 -3.47 5.58
C LEU A 236 8.22 -4.80 6.33
N LEU A 237 8.78 -5.88 5.80
CA LEU A 237 8.78 -7.20 6.43
C LEU A 237 10.19 -7.54 6.98
N PRO A 238 10.26 -8.26 8.11
CA PRO A 238 11.52 -8.59 8.76
C PRO A 238 12.35 -9.53 7.89
N ARG A 239 13.66 -9.53 8.15
CA ARG A 239 14.64 -10.34 7.44
C ARG A 239 14.53 -11.85 7.71
N ASN A 240 15.31 -12.64 6.97
CA ASN A 240 15.38 -14.11 7.06
C ASN A 240 14.02 -14.78 6.79
N ARG A 241 13.35 -14.35 5.72
CA ARG A 241 12.04 -14.88 5.33
C ARG A 241 12.16 -15.83 4.15
N THR A 242 11.41 -16.90 4.23
CA THR A 242 11.14 -17.82 3.14
C THR A 242 9.84 -17.47 2.46
N TYR A 243 9.87 -17.44 1.13
CA TYR A 243 8.67 -17.37 0.32
C TYR A 243 8.65 -18.47 -0.74
N LYS A 244 7.46 -18.80 -1.22
CA LYS A 244 7.23 -19.70 -2.35
C LYS A 244 6.51 -18.96 -3.46
N VAL A 245 6.93 -19.19 -4.71
CA VAL A 245 6.14 -18.80 -5.88
C VAL A 245 5.04 -19.83 -6.10
N THR A 246 3.78 -19.46 -5.88
CA THR A 246 2.64 -20.39 -5.92
C THR A 246 2.03 -20.48 -7.31
N ASN A 247 1.99 -19.36 -8.04
CA ASN A 247 1.44 -19.28 -9.38
C ASN A 247 2.11 -18.16 -10.19
N ILE A 248 2.19 -18.35 -11.52
CA ILE A 248 2.66 -17.34 -12.46
C ILE A 248 1.66 -17.26 -13.62
N SER A 249 1.15 -16.06 -13.89
CA SER A 249 0.12 -15.82 -14.92
C SER A 249 0.37 -14.53 -15.72
N PRO A 250 -0.01 -14.50 -17.01
CA PRO A 250 -0.04 -13.26 -17.77
C PRO A 250 -1.24 -12.43 -17.33
N VAL A 251 -1.10 -11.10 -17.31
CA VAL A 251 -2.19 -10.17 -17.03
C VAL A 251 -2.24 -9.13 -18.14
N ILE A 252 -3.45 -8.89 -18.65
CA ILE A 252 -3.75 -7.90 -19.68
C ILE A 252 -4.72 -6.90 -19.06
N GLU A 253 -4.26 -5.69 -18.79
CA GLU A 253 -5.05 -4.60 -18.23
C GLU A 253 -5.02 -3.39 -19.16
N LYS A 254 -6.12 -3.19 -19.91
CA LYS A 254 -6.20 -2.16 -20.95
C LYS A 254 -5.03 -2.29 -21.94
N ASP A 255 -4.10 -1.34 -21.93
CA ASP A 255 -2.94 -1.25 -22.83
C ASP A 255 -1.65 -1.78 -22.19
N LYS A 256 -1.75 -2.39 -21.00
CA LYS A 256 -0.62 -2.90 -20.23
C LYS A 256 -0.70 -4.41 -20.04
N GLU A 257 0.26 -5.11 -20.64
CA GLU A 257 0.50 -6.52 -20.35
C GLU A 257 1.68 -6.67 -19.39
N TYR A 258 1.51 -7.51 -18.36
CA TYR A 258 2.57 -7.78 -17.39
C TYR A 258 2.44 -9.18 -16.81
N ILE A 259 3.50 -9.65 -16.15
CA ILE A 259 3.50 -10.96 -15.49
C ILE A 259 3.13 -10.78 -14.02
N MET A 260 2.11 -11.50 -13.57
CA MET A 260 1.79 -11.63 -12.15
C MET A 260 2.49 -12.86 -11.59
N VAL A 261 3.17 -12.69 -10.47
CA VAL A 261 3.81 -13.76 -9.70
C VAL A 261 3.17 -13.79 -8.33
N ASP A 262 2.32 -14.78 -8.08
CA ASP A 262 1.72 -15.01 -6.77
C ASP A 262 2.75 -15.66 -5.85
N VAL A 263 2.90 -15.08 -4.66
CA VAL A 263 3.91 -15.45 -3.67
C VAL A 263 3.27 -15.65 -2.31
N GLU A 264 3.74 -16.64 -1.56
CA GLU A 264 3.32 -16.88 -0.17
C GLU A 264 4.51 -16.80 0.79
N ILE A 265 4.41 -15.99 1.85
CA ILE A 265 5.38 -15.96 2.95
C ILE A 265 5.12 -17.14 3.89
N LEU A 266 6.15 -17.98 4.12
CA LEU A 266 5.99 -19.26 4.82
C LEU A 266 6.39 -19.22 6.31
N ASP A 267 7.29 -18.31 6.69
CA ASP A 267 7.98 -18.40 7.98
C ASP A 267 7.25 -17.72 9.15
N ILE A 268 6.13 -18.26 9.59
CA ILE A 268 5.50 -17.88 10.87
C ILE A 268 6.16 -18.70 11.99
N SER A 269 6.61 -18.08 13.10
CA SER A 269 7.14 -18.86 14.23
C SER A 269 5.99 -19.48 15.05
N PRO A 270 6.07 -20.76 15.46
CA PRO A 270 7.26 -21.61 15.48
C PRO A 270 7.23 -22.75 14.43
N ASN A 271 7.09 -22.45 13.13
CA ASN A 271 7.46 -23.43 12.08
C ASN A 271 8.98 -23.69 11.99
N TYR A 272 9.79 -22.99 12.80
CA TYR A 272 11.19 -23.36 13.07
C TYR A 272 11.34 -24.77 13.69
N ARG A 273 10.26 -25.41 14.15
CA ARG A 273 10.28 -26.79 14.68
C ARG A 273 10.16 -27.89 13.63
N ASN A 274 9.85 -27.57 12.37
CA ASN A 274 10.27 -28.48 11.33
C ASN A 274 11.80 -28.34 11.27
N LYS A 275 12.49 -29.32 11.90
CA LYS A 275 13.85 -29.75 11.52
C LYS A 275 14.02 -29.37 10.06
N ARG A 276 15.04 -28.55 9.72
CA ARG A 276 15.42 -28.18 8.33
C ARG A 276 14.70 -29.12 7.40
N ALA A 277 13.60 -28.70 6.78
CA ALA A 277 12.89 -29.59 5.87
C ALA A 277 13.96 -29.95 4.84
N ALA A 278 14.55 -31.14 4.98
CA ALA A 278 15.83 -31.47 4.36
C ALA A 278 15.70 -31.54 2.84
N ASP A 279 14.45 -31.41 2.38
CA ASP A 279 13.98 -31.55 1.02
C ASP A 279 13.61 -30.19 0.36
N ILE A 280 13.67 -29.06 1.07
CA ILE A 280 13.44 -27.74 0.43
C ILE A 280 14.75 -27.26 -0.19
N ILE A 281 14.79 -27.31 -1.52
CA ILE A 281 15.84 -26.66 -2.31
C ILE A 281 15.44 -25.20 -2.53
N TYR A 282 16.25 -24.29 -1.99
CA TYR A 282 16.11 -22.86 -2.24
C TYR A 282 16.74 -22.49 -3.58
N GLU A 283 16.07 -21.58 -4.30
CA GLU A 283 16.48 -21.10 -5.61
C GLU A 283 17.04 -19.68 -5.48
N ASP A 284 18.34 -19.52 -5.71
CA ASP A 284 18.98 -18.21 -5.64
C ASP A 284 18.72 -17.34 -6.87
N SER A 285 18.20 -17.91 -7.96
CA SER A 285 17.74 -17.12 -9.13
C SER A 285 16.35 -16.49 -8.95
N LEU A 286 15.65 -16.76 -7.84
CA LEU A 286 14.45 -16.01 -7.47
C LEU A 286 14.83 -14.63 -6.87
N PRO A 287 14.06 -13.57 -7.16
CA PRO A 287 14.43 -12.22 -6.77
C PRO A 287 14.41 -12.04 -5.26
N SER A 288 15.31 -11.20 -4.79
CA SER A 288 15.18 -10.62 -3.46
C SER A 288 14.06 -9.57 -3.46
N LEU A 289 13.29 -9.51 -2.37
CA LEU A 289 12.13 -8.60 -2.27
C LEU A 289 12.47 -7.31 -1.49
N SER A 290 13.73 -6.89 -1.47
CA SER A 290 14.18 -5.69 -0.75
C SER A 290 14.22 -4.44 -1.61
N LYS A 291 14.24 -3.26 -0.97
CA LYS A 291 14.56 -1.98 -1.62
C LYS A 291 15.94 -2.03 -2.28
#